data_AF-A0A6L8CPW5-F1
#
_entry.id   AF-A0A6L8CPW5-F1
#
_cell.length_a   1.000
_cell.length_b   1.000
_cell.length_c   1.000
_cell.angle_alpha   90.00
_cell.angle_beta   90.00
_cell.angle_gamma   90.00
#
_symmetry.space_group_name_H-M   'P 1'
#
loop_
_entity.id
_entity.type
_entity.pdbx_description
1 polymer ?
#
loop_
_entity_poly.entity_id
_entity_poly.type
_entity_poly.pdbx_seq_one_letter_code
_entity_poly.pdbx_strand_id
1 'polypeptide(L)'
;MDDRLARCLCPRCGAREPESGKKLCAPCGERVREMARARYHKNRTAGLRYGGRGVASRRRSARIRSERRRREWQAASMCTRCGSRPPVEGGTTCAPCRARRQARERERYASLRASNTCVKCADRPAFDGTAMCMACSAMEAESGRMERKNAASRERYRTLRARNRCTTCGASSHGASRCPPCAERSYTRSAHFRGMPEWGPEFTVVDLATMEEHGPFASRADADVCAAFLKLPPGRFEVVAGNHPLGASVGWS
;
A
#
# COMPACT_ATOMS: atom_id res chain seq x y z
N MET A 1 19.42 8.28 -30.14
CA MET A 1 19.44 9.60 -29.47
C MET A 1 20.81 9.89 -28.86
N ASP A 2 21.62 8.87 -28.62
CA ASP A 2 22.88 8.96 -27.86
C ASP A 2 24.02 9.70 -28.58
N ASP A 3 24.04 9.70 -29.92
CA ASP A 3 25.09 10.39 -30.71
C ASP A 3 25.12 11.92 -30.48
N ARG A 4 23.97 12.54 -30.19
CA ARG A 4 23.91 13.98 -29.89
C ARG A 4 24.50 14.31 -28.52
N LEU A 5 24.29 13.43 -27.54
CA LEU A 5 24.84 13.60 -26.19
C LEU A 5 26.35 13.40 -26.20
N ALA A 6 26.85 12.44 -26.99
CA ALA A 6 28.29 12.21 -27.19
C ALA A 6 28.99 13.44 -27.78
N ARG A 7 28.30 14.22 -28.62
CA ARG A 7 28.81 15.46 -29.21
C ARG A 7 28.55 16.71 -28.36
N CYS A 8 28.12 16.55 -27.10
CA CYS A 8 27.75 17.64 -26.19
C CYS A 8 26.67 18.59 -26.75
N LEU A 9 25.78 18.09 -27.63
CA LEU A 9 24.70 18.88 -28.22
C LEU A 9 23.38 18.63 -27.48
N CYS A 10 22.54 19.66 -27.44
CA CYS A 10 21.20 19.59 -26.88
C CYS A 10 20.40 18.46 -27.55
N PRO A 11 19.87 17.48 -26.80
CA PRO A 11 19.19 16.31 -27.38
C PRO A 11 17.90 16.71 -28.12
N ARG A 12 17.32 17.86 -27.77
CA ARG A 12 16.06 18.34 -28.35
C ARG A 12 16.24 19.00 -29.72
N CYS A 13 17.16 19.94 -29.85
CA CYS A 13 17.38 20.64 -31.13
C CYS A 13 18.60 20.17 -31.91
N GLY A 14 19.56 19.49 -31.28
CA GLY A 14 20.79 19.02 -31.90
C GLY A 14 21.75 20.12 -32.37
N ALA A 15 21.46 21.40 -32.11
CA ALA A 15 22.17 22.53 -32.73
C ALA A 15 23.03 23.36 -31.78
N ARG A 16 22.81 23.25 -30.46
CA ARG A 16 23.46 24.10 -29.45
C ARG A 16 23.86 23.27 -28.25
N GLU A 17 24.91 23.69 -27.57
CA GLU A 17 25.34 23.06 -26.33
C GLU A 17 24.31 23.27 -25.20
N PRO A 18 24.14 22.29 -24.29
CA PRO A 18 23.36 22.47 -23.08
C PRO A 18 23.91 23.59 -22.18
N GLU A 19 23.02 24.25 -21.44
CA GLU A 19 23.44 25.17 -20.38
C GLU A 19 24.17 24.40 -19.27
N SER A 20 25.17 25.01 -18.62
CA SER A 20 25.98 24.35 -17.59
C SER A 20 25.13 23.65 -16.52
N GLY A 21 25.37 22.36 -16.33
CA GLY A 21 24.63 21.51 -15.39
C GLY A 21 23.21 21.10 -15.83
N LYS A 22 22.79 21.43 -17.06
CA LYS A 22 21.46 21.10 -17.59
C LYS A 22 21.54 20.18 -18.81
N LYS A 23 20.41 19.54 -19.14
CA LYS A 23 20.28 18.64 -20.30
C LYS A 23 19.86 19.33 -21.60
N LEU A 24 19.43 20.59 -21.54
CA LEU A 24 18.89 21.33 -22.69
C LEU A 24 19.65 22.64 -22.87
N CYS A 25 19.78 23.10 -24.11
CA CYS A 25 20.24 24.46 -24.38
C CYS A 25 19.21 25.48 -23.86
N ALA A 26 19.65 26.71 -23.55
CA ALA A 26 18.80 27.73 -22.93
C ALA A 26 17.45 27.97 -23.67
N PRO A 27 17.39 28.10 -25.01
CA PRO A 27 16.12 28.30 -25.71
C PRO A 27 15.16 27.10 -25.60
N CYS A 28 15.69 25.88 -25.70
CA CYS A 28 14.87 24.68 -25.54
C CYS A 28 14.40 24.53 -24.09
N GLY A 29 15.25 24.89 -23.12
CA GLY A 29 14.90 24.94 -21.70
C GLY A 29 13.76 25.94 -21.42
N GLU A 30 13.84 27.14 -22.00
CA GLU A 30 12.79 28.15 -21.84
C GLU A 30 11.45 27.69 -22.41
N ARG A 31 11.46 27.12 -23.62
CA ARG A 31 10.25 26.56 -24.24
C ARG A 31 9.61 25.47 -23.37
N VAL A 32 10.40 24.60 -22.75
CA VAL A 32 9.90 23.60 -21.80
C VAL A 32 9.29 24.24 -20.55
N ARG A 33 9.96 25.25 -19.98
CA ARG A 33 9.46 25.99 -18.81
C ARG A 33 8.16 26.72 -19.12
N GLU A 34 8.05 27.35 -20.28
CA GLU A 34 6.84 28.00 -20.77
C GLU A 34 5.69 26.99 -20.94
N MET A 35 5.90 25.87 -21.62
CA MET A 35 4.88 24.82 -21.74
C MET A 35 4.46 24.26 -20.37
N ALA A 36 5.38 24.14 -19.41
CA ALA A 36 5.06 23.70 -18.06
C ALA A 36 4.20 24.74 -17.30
N ARG A 37 4.54 26.03 -17.43
CA ARG A 37 3.75 27.15 -16.88
C ARG A 37 2.35 27.20 -17.50
N ALA A 38 2.24 27.12 -18.83
CA ALA A 38 0.97 27.11 -19.55
C ALA A 38 0.08 25.94 -19.12
N ARG A 39 0.65 24.72 -18.99
CA ARG A 39 -0.07 23.54 -18.49
C ARG A 39 -0.53 23.72 -17.05
N TYR A 40 0.32 24.27 -16.18
CA TYR A 40 -0.05 24.55 -14.80
C TYR A 40 -1.19 25.57 -14.71
N HIS A 41 -1.13 26.64 -15.50
CA HIS A 41 -2.18 27.65 -15.58
C HIS A 41 -3.50 27.03 -16.07
N LYS A 42 -3.48 26.31 -17.20
CA LYS A 42 -4.65 25.60 -17.75
C LYS A 42 -5.30 24.66 -16.72
N ASN A 43 -4.49 23.90 -15.99
CA ASN A 43 -5.00 22.99 -14.97
C ASN A 43 -5.57 23.74 -13.76
N ARG A 44 -4.96 24.87 -13.37
CA ARG A 44 -5.47 25.72 -12.30
C ARG A 44 -6.80 26.37 -12.67
N THR A 45 -6.94 26.91 -13.88
CA THR A 45 -8.20 27.50 -14.37
C THR A 45 -9.30 26.46 -14.51
N ALA A 46 -8.95 25.21 -14.86
CA ALA A 46 -9.88 24.08 -14.88
C ALA A 46 -10.25 23.53 -13.48
N GLY A 47 -9.85 24.19 -12.38
CA GLY A 47 -10.14 23.75 -11.02
C GLY A 47 -9.40 22.47 -10.59
N LEU A 48 -8.48 21.96 -11.40
CA LEU A 48 -7.73 20.75 -11.08
C LEU A 48 -6.71 21.03 -9.99
N ARG A 49 -6.95 20.45 -8.80
CA ARG A 49 -6.02 20.54 -7.67
C ARG A 49 -4.62 20.08 -8.10
N TYR A 50 -3.60 20.79 -7.63
CA TYR A 50 -2.19 20.44 -7.80
C TYR A 50 -1.65 20.43 -9.25
N GLY A 51 -2.26 21.20 -10.14
CA GLY A 51 -1.82 21.33 -11.53
C GLY A 51 -2.10 20.07 -12.35
N GLY A 52 -3.24 19.40 -12.11
CA GLY A 52 -3.74 18.28 -12.91
C GLY A 52 -3.09 16.91 -12.63
N ARG A 53 -2.19 16.81 -11.65
CA ARG A 53 -1.70 15.50 -11.20
C ARG A 53 -2.66 14.92 -10.16
N GLY A 54 -3.18 13.72 -10.42
CA GLY A 54 -4.03 13.00 -9.48
C GLY A 54 -3.40 12.90 -8.08
N VAL A 55 -4.20 13.13 -7.05
CA VAL A 55 -3.76 13.11 -5.64
C VAL A 55 -3.12 11.76 -5.28
N ALA A 56 -3.67 10.66 -5.81
CA ALA A 56 -3.14 9.31 -5.61
C ALA A 56 -1.72 9.15 -6.19
N SER A 57 -1.49 9.58 -7.43
CA SER A 57 -0.17 9.54 -8.08
C SER A 57 0.86 10.34 -7.28
N ARG A 58 0.51 11.55 -6.83
CA ARG A 58 1.40 12.35 -5.97
C ARG A 58 1.72 11.67 -4.64
N ARG A 59 0.73 11.09 -3.96
CA ARG A 59 0.92 10.33 -2.71
C ARG A 59 1.84 9.14 -2.94
N ARG A 60 1.66 8.39 -4.04
CA ARG A 60 2.54 7.27 -4.43
C ARG A 60 3.98 7.74 -4.65
N SER A 61 4.21 8.76 -5.48
CA SER A 61 5.57 9.28 -5.73
C SER A 61 6.22 9.88 -4.49
N ALA A 62 5.45 10.50 -3.59
CA ALA A 62 5.96 10.99 -2.31
C ALA A 62 6.38 9.84 -1.38
N ARG A 63 5.59 8.76 -1.32
CA ARG A 63 5.92 7.54 -0.57
C ARG A 63 7.20 6.90 -1.08
N ILE A 64 7.32 6.68 -2.39
CA ILE A 64 8.53 6.11 -3.01
C ILE A 64 9.78 6.94 -2.67
N ARG A 65 9.72 8.27 -2.82
CA ARG A 65 10.85 9.14 -2.46
C ARG A 65 11.19 9.09 -0.97
N SER A 66 10.19 9.03 -0.10
CA SER A 66 10.38 8.92 1.35
C SER A 66 11.00 7.57 1.74
N GLU A 67 10.58 6.49 1.10
CA GLU A 67 11.12 5.14 1.33
C GLU A 67 12.55 5.04 0.85
N ARG A 68 12.85 5.55 -0.36
CA ARG A 68 14.21 5.58 -0.89
C ARG A 68 15.16 6.33 0.05
N ARG A 69 14.78 7.54 0.47
CA ARG A 69 15.56 8.34 1.42
C ARG A 69 15.76 7.62 2.76
N ARG A 70 14.73 6.94 3.27
CA ARG A 70 14.84 6.15 4.50
C ARG A 70 15.86 5.02 4.35
N ARG A 71 15.82 4.30 3.22
CA ARG A 71 16.78 3.22 2.93
C ARG A 71 18.21 3.75 2.79
N GLU A 72 18.41 4.84 2.06
CA GLU A 72 19.71 5.52 1.92
C GLU A 72 20.27 5.90 3.31
N TRP A 73 19.43 6.48 4.18
CA TRP A 73 19.84 6.83 5.54
C TRP A 73 20.12 5.63 6.43
N GLN A 74 19.34 4.54 6.33
CA GLN A 74 19.61 3.32 7.07
C GLN A 74 20.93 2.66 6.63
N ALA A 75 21.19 2.59 5.32
CA ALA A 75 22.43 2.06 4.78
C ALA A 75 23.66 2.87 5.24
N ALA A 76 23.50 4.19 5.35
CA ALA A 76 24.53 5.08 5.87
C ALA A 76 24.59 5.15 7.41
N SER A 77 23.86 4.29 8.14
CA SER A 77 23.76 4.31 9.61
C SER A 77 23.38 5.68 10.17
N MET A 78 22.49 6.39 9.49
CA MET A 78 21.99 7.73 9.85
C MET A 78 20.56 7.69 10.39
N CYS A 79 20.23 8.68 11.22
CA CYS A 79 18.89 8.90 11.75
C CYS A 79 17.86 9.01 10.61
N THR A 80 16.88 8.13 10.62
CA THR A 80 15.80 8.07 9.61
C THR A 80 14.85 9.28 9.60
N ARG A 81 14.99 10.21 10.56
CA ARG A 81 14.17 11.42 10.70
C ARG A 81 14.86 12.68 10.21
N CYS A 82 16.10 12.94 10.65
CA CYS A 82 16.84 14.14 10.26
C CYS A 82 17.93 13.88 9.21
N GLY A 83 18.41 12.64 9.06
CA GLY A 83 19.49 12.29 8.14
C GLY A 83 20.83 12.94 8.45
N SER A 84 21.06 13.44 9.67
CA SER A 84 22.25 14.25 10.01
C SER A 84 23.13 13.67 11.12
N ARG A 85 22.61 12.73 11.92
CA ARG A 85 23.29 12.16 13.09
C ARG A 85 23.05 10.66 13.13
N PRO A 86 23.95 9.85 13.70
CA PRO A 86 23.71 8.42 13.87
C PRO A 86 22.50 8.16 14.79
N PRO A 87 21.80 7.02 14.63
CA PRO A 87 20.74 6.61 15.55
C PRO A 87 21.33 6.24 16.92
N VAL A 88 20.48 6.27 17.96
CA VAL A 88 20.84 5.66 19.26
C VAL A 88 20.97 4.15 19.11
N GLU A 89 21.73 3.50 19.97
CA GLU A 89 21.92 2.05 19.98
C GLU A 89 20.56 1.32 20.02
N GLY A 90 20.37 0.33 19.14
CA GLY A 90 19.11 -0.39 18.96
C GLY A 90 17.95 0.41 18.34
N GLY A 91 18.18 1.66 17.92
CA GLY A 91 17.16 2.55 17.37
C GLY A 91 17.35 2.91 15.90
N THR A 92 16.37 3.64 15.34
CA THR A 92 16.42 4.18 13.96
C THR A 92 16.47 5.71 13.92
N THR A 93 16.49 6.37 15.07
CA THR A 93 16.47 7.83 15.22
C THR A 93 17.53 8.30 16.21
N CYS A 94 18.13 9.47 15.95
CA CYS A 94 19.10 10.07 16.87
C CYS A 94 18.44 10.58 18.16
N ALA A 95 19.24 10.72 19.23
CA ALA A 95 18.76 11.16 20.54
C ALA A 95 17.99 12.50 20.50
N PRO A 96 18.45 13.56 19.80
CA PRO A 96 17.69 14.81 19.71
C PRO A 96 16.33 14.68 19.04
N CYS A 97 16.23 13.86 17.98
CA CYS A 97 14.96 13.59 17.31
C CYS A 97 14.00 12.78 18.21
N ARG A 98 14.54 11.82 18.97
CA ARG A 98 13.78 11.04 19.95
C ARG A 98 13.26 11.93 21.08
N ALA A 99 14.09 12.78 21.65
CA ALA A 99 13.71 13.72 22.71
C ALA A 99 12.63 14.71 22.25
N ARG A 100 12.79 15.33 21.06
CA ARG A 100 11.76 16.21 20.48
C ARG A 100 10.43 15.51 20.25
N ARG A 101 10.47 14.24 19.81
CA ARG A 101 9.26 13.42 19.64
C ARG A 101 8.57 13.18 20.99
N GLN A 102 9.33 12.75 22.00
CA GLN A 102 8.81 12.49 23.34
C GLN A 102 8.27 13.75 24.03
N ALA A 103 8.89 14.91 23.82
CA ALA A 103 8.37 16.19 24.31
C ALA A 103 6.99 16.50 23.70
N ARG A 104 6.87 16.41 22.36
CA ARG A 104 5.58 16.61 21.68
C ARG A 104 4.52 15.59 22.08
N GLU A 105 4.90 14.33 22.29
CA GLU A 105 3.97 13.29 22.75
C GLU A 105 3.48 13.57 24.17
N ARG A 106 4.36 14.06 25.07
CA ARG A 106 4.00 14.50 26.43
C ARG A 106 3.07 15.71 26.41
N GLU A 107 3.39 16.74 25.62
CA GLU A 107 2.53 17.93 25.46
C GLU A 107 1.15 17.55 24.92
N ARG A 108 1.10 16.73 23.86
CA ARG A 108 -0.16 16.24 23.30
C ARG A 108 -0.96 15.44 24.33
N TYR A 109 -0.31 14.56 25.09
CA TYR A 109 -0.97 13.79 26.14
C TYR A 109 -1.54 14.69 27.24
N ALA A 110 -0.76 15.66 27.71
CA ALA A 110 -1.18 16.62 28.73
C ALA A 110 -2.35 17.48 28.24
N SER A 111 -2.29 17.97 27.00
CA SER A 111 -3.37 18.74 26.37
C SER A 111 -4.66 17.93 26.26
N LEU A 112 -4.59 16.67 25.79
CA LEU A 112 -5.78 15.81 25.68
C LEU A 112 -6.36 15.46 27.06
N ARG A 113 -5.52 15.25 28.08
CA ARG A 113 -5.98 15.05 29.46
C ARG A 113 -6.66 16.29 30.02
N ALA A 114 -6.07 17.46 29.83
CA ALA A 114 -6.63 18.73 30.32
C ALA A 114 -7.99 19.05 29.68
N SER A 115 -8.20 18.66 28.42
CA SER A 115 -9.47 18.84 27.72
C SER A 115 -10.49 17.71 27.94
N ASN A 116 -10.23 16.79 28.88
CA ASN A 116 -11.01 15.56 29.09
C ASN A 116 -11.29 14.80 27.78
N THR A 117 -10.32 14.74 26.87
CA THR A 117 -10.41 14.05 25.57
C THR A 117 -9.62 12.75 25.60
N CYS A 118 -10.16 11.70 24.99
CA CYS A 118 -9.51 10.39 24.89
C CYS A 118 -8.12 10.49 24.26
N VAL A 119 -7.08 10.06 24.97
CA VAL A 119 -5.67 10.13 24.51
C VAL A 119 -5.37 9.24 23.31
N LYS A 120 -6.20 8.21 23.07
CA LYS A 120 -6.03 7.24 21.99
C LYS A 120 -6.64 7.71 20.68
N CYS A 121 -7.94 8.04 20.68
CA CYS A 121 -8.63 8.47 19.45
C CYS A 121 -8.62 9.98 19.22
N ALA A 122 -8.34 10.79 20.25
CA ALA A 122 -8.32 12.27 20.20
C ALA A 122 -9.61 12.89 19.62
N ASP A 123 -10.75 12.25 19.84
CA ASP A 123 -12.02 12.57 19.19
C ASP A 123 -13.20 12.58 20.18
N ARG A 124 -13.26 11.60 21.09
CA ARG A 124 -14.33 11.44 22.07
C ARG A 124 -13.87 11.87 23.47
N PRO A 125 -14.79 12.29 24.36
CA PRO A 125 -14.44 12.58 25.74
C PRO A 125 -13.90 11.33 26.45
N ALA A 126 -12.99 11.54 27.40
CA ALA A 126 -12.53 10.50 28.30
C ALA A 126 -13.67 10.07 29.24
N PHE A 127 -13.70 8.77 29.56
CA PHE A 127 -14.74 8.17 30.39
C PHE A 127 -14.26 8.10 31.84
N ASP A 128 -15.04 8.62 32.78
CA ASP A 128 -14.91 8.40 34.22
C ASP A 128 -13.50 8.60 34.79
N GLY A 129 -12.90 9.77 34.55
CA GLY A 129 -11.54 10.12 35.01
C GLY A 129 -10.40 9.33 34.36
N THR A 130 -10.68 8.35 33.51
CA THR A 130 -9.66 7.60 32.77
C THR A 130 -9.04 8.43 31.64
N ALA A 131 -7.94 7.95 31.05
CA ALA A 131 -7.33 8.64 29.89
C ALA A 131 -8.07 8.38 28.58
N MET A 132 -9.02 7.44 28.55
CA MET A 132 -9.59 6.88 27.31
C MET A 132 -11.10 6.99 27.31
N CYS A 133 -11.71 7.07 26.13
CA CYS A 133 -13.16 6.91 26.01
C CYS A 133 -13.55 5.44 26.24
N MET A 134 -14.82 5.21 26.57
CA MET A 134 -15.37 3.87 26.86
C MET A 134 -15.04 2.85 25.75
N ALA A 135 -15.24 3.21 24.49
CA ALA A 135 -14.95 2.32 23.36
C ALA A 135 -13.45 1.98 23.22
N CYS A 136 -12.57 2.96 23.41
CA CYS A 136 -11.13 2.70 23.36
C CYS A 136 -10.67 1.84 24.54
N SER A 137 -11.24 2.05 25.72
CA SER A 137 -10.98 1.24 26.91
C SER A 137 -11.43 -0.21 26.71
N ALA A 138 -12.64 -0.42 26.17
CA ALA A 138 -13.14 -1.76 25.83
C ALA A 138 -12.27 -2.47 24.78
N MET A 139 -11.82 -1.75 23.74
CA MET A 139 -10.90 -2.32 22.74
C MET A 139 -9.54 -2.71 23.31
N GLU A 140 -8.98 -1.90 24.22
CA GLU A 140 -7.73 -2.24 24.94
C GLU A 140 -7.92 -3.47 25.83
N ALA A 141 -9.04 -3.53 26.58
CA ALA A 141 -9.36 -4.69 27.41
C ALA A 141 -9.49 -5.98 26.60
N GLU A 142 -10.14 -5.92 25.43
CA GLU A 142 -10.26 -7.07 24.52
C GLU A 142 -8.92 -7.43 23.88
N SER A 143 -8.12 -6.45 23.47
CA SER A 143 -6.77 -6.68 22.92
C SER A 143 -5.86 -7.35 23.96
N GLY A 144 -5.86 -6.87 25.20
CA GLY A 144 -5.13 -7.51 26.31
C GLY A 144 -5.65 -8.91 26.63
N ARG A 145 -6.97 -9.15 26.53
CA ARG A 145 -7.56 -10.50 26.67
C ARG A 145 -7.07 -11.43 25.56
N MET A 146 -7.06 -10.97 24.30
CA MET A 146 -6.55 -11.73 23.16
C MET A 146 -5.06 -11.97 23.27
N GLU A 147 -4.27 -11.00 23.72
CA GLU A 147 -2.83 -11.16 23.95
C GLU A 147 -2.54 -12.21 25.03
N ARG A 148 -3.28 -12.21 26.14
CA ARG A 148 -3.17 -13.25 27.18
C ARG A 148 -3.54 -14.64 26.63
N LYS A 149 -4.64 -14.76 25.87
CA LYS A 149 -5.02 -16.01 25.20
C LYS A 149 -3.93 -16.48 24.22
N ASN A 150 -3.38 -15.57 23.43
CA ASN A 150 -2.29 -15.86 22.50
C ASN A 150 -1.01 -16.28 23.22
N ALA A 151 -0.67 -15.62 24.34
CA ALA A 151 0.47 -15.99 25.17
C ALA A 151 0.30 -17.40 25.75
N ALA A 152 -0.87 -17.70 26.33
CA ALA A 152 -1.20 -19.03 26.81
C ALA A 152 -1.17 -20.09 25.69
N SER A 153 -1.67 -19.76 24.49
CA SER A 153 -1.62 -20.65 23.32
C SER A 153 -0.20 -20.89 22.83
N ARG A 154 0.66 -19.85 22.83
CA ARG A 154 2.08 -19.98 22.48
C ARG A 154 2.82 -20.86 23.47
N GLU A 155 2.54 -20.70 24.76
CA GLU A 155 3.15 -21.52 25.80
C GLU A 155 2.70 -22.98 25.67
N ARG A 156 1.39 -23.23 25.55
CA ARG A 156 0.86 -24.58 25.28
C ARG A 156 1.52 -25.21 24.04
N TYR A 157 1.67 -24.45 22.96
CA TYR A 157 2.35 -24.90 21.75
C TYR A 157 3.80 -25.29 22.04
N ARG A 158 4.57 -24.43 22.74
CA ARG A 158 5.96 -24.72 23.14
C ARG A 158 6.05 -25.98 24.01
N THR A 159 5.19 -26.11 25.03
CA THR A 159 5.17 -27.27 25.92
C THR A 159 4.87 -28.58 25.17
N LEU A 160 3.88 -28.57 24.27
CA LEU A 160 3.52 -29.76 23.48
C LEU A 160 4.63 -30.15 22.50
N ARG A 161 5.25 -29.15 21.85
CA ARG A 161 6.38 -29.37 20.93
C ARG A 161 7.61 -29.94 21.64
N ALA A 162 7.95 -29.43 22.83
CA ALA A 162 9.05 -29.95 23.64
C ALA A 162 8.87 -31.43 24.02
N ARG A 163 7.62 -31.91 24.07
CA ARG A 163 7.27 -33.30 24.38
C ARG A 163 6.99 -34.16 23.15
N ASN A 164 7.24 -33.65 21.93
CA ASN A 164 6.91 -34.32 20.66
C ASN A 164 5.42 -34.73 20.56
N ARG A 165 4.52 -33.90 21.07
CA ARG A 165 3.06 -34.11 21.04
C ARG A 165 2.39 -33.20 20.02
N CYS A 166 1.35 -33.73 19.39
CA CYS A 166 0.47 -33.03 18.46
C CYS A 166 -0.16 -31.81 19.14
N THR A 167 -0.06 -30.63 18.51
CA THR A 167 -0.57 -29.38 19.08
C THR A 167 -2.10 -29.29 19.09
N THR A 168 -2.78 -30.21 18.39
CA THR A 168 -4.24 -30.27 18.30
C THR A 168 -4.83 -31.25 19.31
N CYS A 169 -4.47 -32.54 19.22
CA CYS A 169 -5.05 -33.60 20.06
C CYS A 169 -4.12 -34.09 21.18
N GLY A 170 -2.85 -33.68 21.20
CA GLY A 170 -1.88 -34.16 22.18
C GLY A 170 -1.38 -35.60 21.96
N ALA A 171 -1.74 -36.31 20.90
CA ALA A 171 -1.11 -37.61 20.59
C ALA A 171 0.39 -37.46 20.29
N SER A 172 1.18 -38.54 20.36
CA SER A 172 2.56 -38.51 19.85
C SER A 172 2.56 -38.05 18.39
N SER A 173 3.46 -37.14 18.03
CA SER A 173 3.61 -36.63 16.67
C SER A 173 5.01 -36.83 16.10
N HIS A 174 5.90 -37.54 16.81
CA HIS A 174 7.26 -37.88 16.36
C HIS A 174 8.02 -36.69 15.76
N GLY A 175 7.94 -35.52 16.42
CA GLY A 175 8.62 -34.30 15.96
C GLY A 175 7.83 -33.43 14.98
N ALA A 176 6.68 -33.87 14.46
CA ALA A 176 5.77 -33.03 13.66
C ALA A 176 4.87 -32.14 14.53
N SER A 177 4.40 -31.00 14.02
CA SER A 177 3.52 -30.09 14.79
C SER A 177 2.15 -30.72 15.07
N ARG A 178 1.66 -31.56 14.16
CA ARG A 178 0.40 -32.32 14.27
C ARG A 178 0.66 -33.78 13.94
N CYS A 179 -0.09 -34.69 14.57
CA CYS A 179 -0.10 -36.09 14.16
C CYS A 179 -0.82 -36.26 12.80
N PRO A 180 -0.59 -37.37 12.07
CA PRO A 180 -1.13 -37.56 10.73
C PRO A 180 -2.65 -37.32 10.62
N PRO A 181 -3.52 -37.86 11.50
CA PRO A 181 -4.97 -37.62 11.41
C PRO A 181 -5.36 -36.16 11.62
N CYS A 182 -4.65 -35.42 12.48
CA CYS A 182 -4.90 -34.00 12.71
C CYS A 182 -4.35 -33.12 11.57
N ALA A 183 -3.25 -33.54 10.95
CA ALA A 183 -2.69 -32.89 9.78
C ALA A 183 -3.65 -33.03 8.59
N GLU A 184 -4.13 -34.24 8.31
CA GLU A 184 -5.12 -34.53 7.27
C GLU A 184 -6.42 -33.77 7.50
N ARG A 185 -6.98 -33.83 8.72
CA ARG A 185 -8.20 -33.05 9.07
C ARG A 185 -8.00 -31.55 8.90
N SER A 186 -6.82 -31.02 9.21
CA SER A 186 -6.55 -29.61 8.97
C SER A 186 -6.39 -29.30 7.49
N TYR A 187 -5.79 -30.20 6.73
CA TYR A 187 -5.60 -30.04 5.29
C TYR A 187 -6.96 -30.02 4.58
N THR A 188 -7.83 -30.99 4.87
CA THR A 188 -9.17 -31.09 4.29
C THR A 188 -10.09 -29.92 4.68
N ARG A 189 -9.87 -29.32 5.86
CA ARG A 189 -10.59 -28.11 6.29
C ARG A 189 -10.00 -26.81 5.75
N SER A 190 -8.76 -26.83 5.26
CA SER A 190 -8.11 -25.63 4.77
C SER A 190 -8.78 -25.13 3.49
N ALA A 191 -8.68 -23.83 3.23
CA ALA A 191 -9.22 -23.23 2.00
C ALA A 191 -8.62 -23.84 0.73
N HIS A 192 -7.45 -24.48 0.80
CA HIS A 192 -6.87 -25.21 -0.33
C HIS A 192 -7.68 -26.44 -0.74
N PHE A 193 -8.36 -27.11 0.21
CA PHE A 193 -9.10 -28.34 -0.08
C PHE A 193 -10.61 -28.12 -0.26
N ARG A 194 -11.17 -27.01 0.23
CA ARG A 194 -12.57 -26.60 -0.08
C ARG A 194 -12.78 -26.17 -1.54
N GLY A 195 -11.84 -26.54 -2.42
CA GLY A 195 -11.53 -25.84 -3.65
C GLY A 195 -10.97 -24.46 -3.34
N MET A 196 -10.00 -23.99 -4.12
CA MET A 196 -10.14 -22.58 -4.51
C MET A 196 -11.57 -22.49 -5.06
N PRO A 197 -12.39 -21.49 -4.67
CA PRO A 197 -13.70 -21.37 -5.28
C PRO A 197 -13.46 -21.49 -6.78
N GLU A 198 -14.13 -22.43 -7.45
CA GLU A 198 -14.12 -22.43 -8.89
C GLU A 198 -14.90 -21.18 -9.24
N TRP A 199 -14.18 -20.09 -9.47
CA TRP A 199 -14.75 -18.92 -10.10
C TRP A 199 -15.00 -19.40 -11.50
N GLY A 200 -16.27 -19.68 -11.78
CA GLY A 200 -16.71 -19.87 -13.15
C GLY A 200 -16.18 -18.71 -14.00
N PRO A 201 -15.93 -18.93 -15.29
CA PRO A 201 -15.45 -17.86 -16.14
C PRO A 201 -16.41 -16.68 -16.04
N GLU A 202 -15.92 -15.53 -15.55
CA GLU A 202 -16.67 -14.29 -15.57
C GLU A 202 -16.43 -13.64 -16.93
N PHE A 203 -17.48 -13.23 -17.62
CA PHE A 203 -17.38 -12.58 -18.92
C PHE A 203 -17.64 -11.09 -18.76
N THR A 204 -16.80 -10.25 -19.35
CA THR A 204 -16.99 -8.79 -19.38
C THR A 204 -17.01 -8.34 -20.83
N VAL A 205 -18.03 -7.58 -21.23
CA VAL A 205 -18.10 -6.91 -22.52
C VAL A 205 -17.33 -5.60 -22.41
N VAL A 206 -16.33 -5.40 -23.25
CA VAL A 206 -15.54 -4.15 -23.33
C VAL A 206 -15.91 -3.44 -24.62
N ASP A 207 -16.48 -2.23 -24.54
CA ASP A 207 -16.66 -1.36 -25.72
C ASP A 207 -15.29 -0.78 -26.10
N LEU A 208 -14.79 -1.13 -27.28
CA LEU A 208 -13.45 -0.74 -27.76
C LEU A 208 -13.35 0.74 -28.10
N ALA A 209 -14.47 1.43 -28.34
CA ALA A 209 -14.48 2.86 -28.67
C ALA A 209 -14.34 3.73 -27.40
N THR A 210 -15.01 3.33 -26.33
CA THR A 210 -15.06 4.09 -25.06
C THR A 210 -14.13 3.52 -23.99
N MET A 211 -13.68 2.27 -24.17
CA MET A 211 -13.01 1.45 -23.17
C MET A 211 -13.87 1.22 -21.92
N GLU A 212 -15.19 1.29 -22.05
CA GLU A 212 -16.13 1.02 -20.96
C GLU A 212 -16.36 -0.49 -20.80
N GLU A 213 -16.41 -0.95 -19.55
CA GLU A 213 -16.62 -2.35 -19.20
C GLU A 213 -18.06 -2.57 -18.74
N HIS A 214 -18.73 -3.57 -19.31
CA HIS A 214 -20.06 -4.03 -18.93
C HIS A 214 -19.99 -5.49 -18.47
N GLY A 215 -20.33 -5.76 -17.21
CA GLY A 215 -20.17 -7.08 -16.57
C GLY A 215 -19.85 -6.96 -15.07
N PRO A 216 -19.48 -8.06 -14.39
CA PRO A 216 -19.25 -9.41 -14.93
C PRO A 216 -20.56 -10.18 -15.20
N PHE A 217 -20.49 -11.13 -16.14
CA PHE A 217 -21.55 -12.07 -16.48
C PHE A 217 -21.12 -13.50 -16.20
N ALA A 218 -22.06 -14.35 -15.76
CA ALA A 218 -21.78 -15.74 -15.42
C ALA A 218 -21.58 -16.65 -16.66
N SER A 219 -21.99 -16.19 -17.84
CA SER A 219 -21.88 -16.95 -19.08
C SER A 219 -21.58 -16.04 -20.28
N ARG A 220 -21.00 -16.61 -21.35
CA ARG A 220 -20.76 -15.89 -22.60
C ARG A 220 -22.06 -15.42 -23.26
N ALA A 221 -23.12 -16.22 -23.16
CA ALA A 221 -24.42 -15.90 -23.74
C ALA A 221 -25.02 -14.63 -23.11
N ASP A 222 -24.90 -14.46 -21.79
CA ASP A 222 -25.36 -13.25 -21.11
C ASP A 222 -24.58 -12.00 -21.54
N ALA A 223 -23.26 -12.15 -21.74
CA ALA A 223 -22.42 -11.08 -22.26
C ALA A 223 -22.80 -10.70 -23.70
N ASP A 224 -23.09 -11.67 -24.56
CA ASP A 224 -23.53 -11.42 -25.94
C ASP A 224 -24.92 -10.74 -25.97
N VAL A 225 -25.84 -11.13 -25.08
CA VAL A 225 -27.14 -10.45 -24.89
C VAL A 225 -26.94 -9.01 -24.43
N CYS A 226 -26.00 -8.76 -23.51
CA CYS A 226 -25.65 -7.40 -23.08
C CYS A 226 -25.15 -6.55 -24.25
N ALA A 227 -24.22 -7.07 -25.07
CA ALA A 227 -23.71 -6.37 -26.23
C ALA A 227 -24.82 -6.02 -27.24
N ALA A 228 -25.74 -6.95 -27.48
CA ALA A 228 -26.91 -6.74 -28.33
C ALA A 228 -27.86 -5.67 -27.76
N PHE A 229 -28.14 -5.69 -26.45
CA PHE A 229 -29.00 -4.70 -25.78
C PHE A 229 -28.40 -3.29 -25.84
N LEU A 230 -27.08 -3.18 -25.69
CA LEU A 230 -26.33 -1.93 -25.85
C LEU A 230 -26.20 -1.49 -27.32
N LYS A 231 -26.68 -2.31 -28.27
CA LYS A 231 -26.59 -2.08 -29.71
C LYS A 231 -25.15 -1.87 -30.18
N LEU A 232 -24.21 -2.60 -29.58
CA LEU A 232 -22.80 -2.56 -29.99
C LEU A 232 -22.64 -3.35 -31.30
N PRO A 233 -22.22 -2.72 -32.41
CA PRO A 233 -22.02 -3.41 -33.67
C PRO A 233 -20.88 -4.44 -33.56
N PRO A 234 -20.89 -5.51 -34.38
CA PRO A 234 -19.78 -6.44 -34.48
C PRO A 234 -18.46 -5.72 -34.73
N GLY A 235 -17.41 -6.07 -33.99
CA GLY A 235 -16.08 -5.43 -34.07
C GLY A 235 -15.92 -4.15 -33.23
N ARG A 236 -16.98 -3.67 -32.57
CA ARG A 236 -16.91 -2.54 -31.60
C ARG A 236 -16.80 -3.00 -30.15
N PHE A 237 -17.05 -4.28 -29.88
CA PHE A 237 -16.88 -4.82 -28.54
C PHE A 237 -16.05 -6.09 -28.57
N GLU A 238 -15.41 -6.37 -27.45
CA GLU A 238 -14.75 -7.63 -27.17
C GLU A 238 -15.33 -8.20 -25.87
N VAL A 239 -15.61 -9.51 -25.84
CA VAL A 239 -16.01 -10.17 -24.59
C VAL A 239 -14.82 -10.92 -24.04
N VAL A 240 -14.34 -10.45 -22.90
CA VAL A 240 -13.16 -10.97 -22.22
C VAL A 240 -13.62 -11.95 -21.14
N ALA A 241 -13.09 -13.17 -21.15
CA ALA A 241 -13.27 -14.13 -20.07
C ALA A 241 -12.22 -13.86 -18.97
N GLY A 242 -12.65 -13.26 -17.86
CA GLY A 242 -11.88 -13.08 -16.65
C GLY A 242 -11.91 -14.34 -15.79
N ASN A 243 -10.87 -15.17 -15.88
CA ASN A 243 -10.66 -16.24 -14.91
C ASN A 243 -9.90 -15.70 -13.69
N HIS A 244 -10.60 -14.95 -12.83
CA HIS A 244 -10.22 -14.75 -11.42
C HIS A 244 -8.91 -13.92 -11.14
N PRO A 245 -8.63 -13.59 -9.87
CA PRO A 245 -8.38 -12.24 -9.34
C PRO A 245 -6.93 -11.71 -9.54
N LEU A 246 -6.12 -12.37 -10.37
CA LEU A 246 -4.70 -12.08 -10.59
C LEU A 246 -4.44 -11.42 -11.96
N GLY A 247 -5.44 -11.44 -12.86
CA GLY A 247 -5.36 -10.86 -14.21
C GLY A 247 -5.14 -9.34 -14.26
N ALA A 248 -5.38 -8.60 -13.17
CA ALA A 248 -5.14 -7.16 -13.12
C ALA A 248 -3.70 -6.74 -12.77
N SER A 249 -2.74 -7.68 -12.64
CA SER A 249 -1.42 -7.38 -12.06
C SER A 249 -0.20 -7.40 -13.00
N VAL A 250 -0.39 -7.39 -14.34
CA VAL A 250 0.76 -7.31 -15.28
C VAL A 250 0.57 -6.26 -16.37
N GLY A 251 0.28 -5.02 -15.98
CA GLY A 251 0.65 -3.84 -16.77
C GLY A 251 2.09 -3.43 -16.45
N TRP A 252 3.08 -4.19 -16.95
CA TRP A 252 4.47 -3.70 -17.01
C TRP A 252 4.68 -3.10 -18.40
N SER A 253 4.63 -1.77 -18.46
CA SER A 253 5.14 -0.95 -19.56
C SER A 253 5.74 0.32 -18.98
#